data_AF-A0AAU3U7Y2-F1
#
_entry.id   AF-A0AAU3U7Y2-F1
#
_cell.length_a   1.000
_cell.length_b   1.000
_cell.length_c   1.000
_cell.angle_alpha   90.00
_cell.angle_beta   90.00
_cell.angle_gamma   90.00
#
_symmetry.space_group_name_H-M   'P 1'
#
loop_
_entity.id
_entity.type
_entity.pdbx_description
1 polymer ?
#
loop_
_entity_poly.entity_id
_entity_poly.type
_entity_poly.pdbx_seq_one_letter_code
_entity_poly.pdbx_strand_id
1 'polypeptide(L)'
;MSLLHLRYDRPRPTSTPASPAPSAPRRTRRQAPSLHILADACSVEVYAENALGQQVVLTDQIFPDPSSTGVDVFADNGTAILTRLQAWQRASIWK
;
A
#
# COMPACT_ATOMS: atom_id res chain seq x y z
N MET A 1 14.71 8.51 9.96
CA MET A 1 14.38 7.19 9.37
C MET A 1 12.91 7.23 9.00
N SER A 2 12.53 6.88 7.76
CA SER A 2 11.12 6.92 7.33
C SER A 2 10.58 5.50 7.40
N LEU A 3 9.78 5.24 8.43
CA LEU A 3 9.09 3.97 8.59
C LEU A 3 7.87 3.99 7.67
N LEU A 4 7.80 3.07 6.70
CA LEU A 4 6.59 2.86 5.91
C LEU A 4 5.59 2.14 6.83
N HIS A 5 4.60 2.87 7.35
CA HIS A 5 3.45 2.26 8.03
C HIS A 5 2.49 1.73 6.96
N LEU A 6 2.49 0.41 6.74
CA LEU A 6 1.43 -0.25 5.99
C LEU A 6 0.19 -0.26 6.89
N ARG A 7 -0.83 0.53 6.54
CA ARG A 7 -2.11 0.55 7.26
C ARG A 7 -3.12 -0.30 6.51
N TYR A 8 -3.70 -1.27 7.22
CA TYR A 8 -4.96 -1.91 6.85
C TYR A 8 -6.07 -1.21 7.63
N ASP A 9 -7.01 -0.58 6.94
CA ASP A 9 -7.95 0.34 7.58
C ASP A 9 -9.17 -0.40 8.15
N ARG A 10 -9.34 -0.31 9.48
CA ARG A 10 -10.64 -0.48 10.15
C ARG A 10 -10.95 0.83 10.86
N PRO A 11 -12.21 1.30 10.84
CA PRO A 11 -12.54 2.64 11.30
C PRO A 11 -12.33 2.82 12.81
N ARG A 12 -11.59 3.86 13.20
CA ARG A 12 -11.59 4.42 14.57
C ARG A 12 -11.42 5.95 14.59
N PRO A 13 -11.96 6.62 15.64
CA PRO A 13 -12.25 8.05 15.65
C PRO A 13 -11.03 8.94 15.93
N THR A 14 -11.19 10.19 15.52
CA THR A 14 -10.20 11.25 15.38
C THR A 14 -9.74 11.91 16.69
N SER A 15 -8.44 12.20 16.81
CA SER A 15 -7.92 13.29 17.64
C SER A 15 -6.92 14.16 16.84
N THR A 16 -6.92 15.46 17.12
CA THR A 16 -6.23 16.54 16.39
C THR A 16 -4.72 16.61 16.68
N PRO A 17 -3.82 16.87 15.71
CA PRO A 17 -2.40 17.09 16.00
C PRO A 17 -2.00 18.60 16.06
N ALA A 18 -0.95 18.89 16.85
CA ALA A 18 -0.31 20.20 17.01
C ALA A 18 0.74 20.50 15.90
N SER A 19 1.07 21.79 15.71
CA SER A 19 1.81 22.37 14.56
C SER A 19 3.34 22.10 14.51
N PRO A 20 4.01 22.02 13.33
CA PRO A 20 5.43 21.65 13.22
C PRO A 20 6.42 22.83 13.06
N ALA A 21 7.68 22.63 13.46
CA ALA A 21 8.83 23.54 13.28
C ALA A 21 9.44 23.45 11.85
N PRO A 22 10.13 24.50 11.33
CA PRO A 22 10.60 24.53 9.95
C PRO A 22 11.85 23.65 9.72
N SER A 23 11.87 22.90 8.62
CA SER A 23 13.03 22.11 8.18
C SER A 23 13.36 22.37 6.71
N ALA A 24 14.66 22.45 6.37
CA ALA A 24 15.16 22.74 5.02
C ALA A 24 15.03 21.54 4.07
N PRO A 25 14.80 21.74 2.75
CA PRO A 25 14.58 20.63 1.82
C PRO A 25 15.90 19.96 1.44
N ARG A 26 16.19 18.82 2.06
CA ARG A 26 17.26 17.92 1.61
C ARG A 26 16.72 17.06 0.47
N ARG A 27 17.10 17.35 -0.78
CA ARG A 27 16.82 16.51 -1.95
C ARG A 27 17.55 15.17 -1.80
N THR A 28 16.88 14.24 -1.13
CA THR A 28 17.24 12.81 -1.20
C THR A 28 16.47 12.24 -2.38
N ARG A 29 17.17 11.70 -3.38
CA ARG A 29 16.54 10.91 -4.45
C ARG A 29 16.04 9.62 -3.80
N ARG A 30 14.89 9.70 -3.13
CA ARG A 30 14.23 8.55 -2.51
C ARG A 30 13.71 7.71 -3.65
N GLN A 31 14.22 6.49 -3.77
CA GLN A 31 13.59 5.48 -4.61
C GLN A 31 12.19 5.25 -4.03
N ALA A 32 11.17 5.27 -4.89
CA ALA A 32 9.81 4.96 -4.46
C ALA A 32 9.77 3.50 -3.97
N PRO A 33 9.08 3.21 -2.86
CA PRO A 33 8.87 1.82 -2.44
C PRO A 33 8.08 1.07 -3.52
N SER A 34 8.37 -0.21 -3.71
CA SER A 34 7.63 -1.08 -4.62
C SER A 34 6.70 -2.00 -3.84
N LEU A 35 5.49 -2.20 -4.37
CA LEU A 35 4.51 -3.12 -3.84
C LEU A 35 4.24 -4.22 -4.87
N HIS A 36 4.24 -5.48 -4.41
CA HIS A 36 3.67 -6.61 -5.13
C HIS A 36 2.47 -7.10 -4.32
N ILE A 37 1.30 -7.13 -4.96
CA ILE A 37 0.03 -7.50 -4.31
C ILE A 37 -0.53 -8.74 -5.00
N LEU A 38 -0.81 -9.78 -4.24
CA LEU A 38 -1.55 -10.95 -4.68
C LEU A 38 -2.91 -10.93 -4.00
N ALA A 39 -3.98 -10.98 -4.80
CA ALA A 39 -5.33 -11.17 -4.31
C ALA A 39 -5.88 -12.49 -4.84
N ASP A 40 -6.43 -13.30 -3.94
CA ASP A 40 -7.19 -14.51 -4.25
C ASP A 40 -8.59 -14.41 -3.62
N ALA A 41 -9.46 -15.38 -3.88
CA ALA A 41 -10.87 -15.36 -3.50
C ALA A 41 -11.11 -15.00 -2.02
N CYS A 42 -10.21 -15.40 -1.12
CA CYS A 42 -10.32 -15.12 0.31
C CYS A 42 -9.02 -14.64 1.00
N SER A 43 -8.06 -14.13 0.24
CA SER A 43 -6.79 -13.65 0.80
C SER A 43 -6.18 -12.50 0.01
N VAL A 44 -5.43 -11.67 0.73
CA VAL A 44 -4.55 -10.66 0.15
C VAL A 44 -3.17 -10.79 0.78
N GLU A 45 -2.14 -10.80 -0.05
CA GLU A 45 -0.73 -10.73 0.36
C GLU A 45 -0.07 -9.52 -0.27
N VAL A 46 0.58 -8.71 0.55
CA VAL A 46 1.29 -7.50 0.14
C VAL A 46 2.75 -7.64 0.50
N TYR A 47 3.61 -7.60 -0.51
CA TYR A 47 5.06 -7.58 -0.38
C TYR A 47 5.53 -6.16 -0.65
N ALA A 48 6.04 -5.48 0.38
CA ALA A 48 6.56 -4.12 0.28
C ALA A 48 8.08 -4.13 0.39
N GLU A 49 8.75 -3.52 -0.59
CA GLU A 49 10.21 -3.35 -0.59
C GLU A 49 10.55 -1.87 -0.58
N ASN A 50 11.49 -1.47 0.29
CA ASN A 50 11.96 -0.10 0.36
C ASN A 50 13.24 0.12 -0.46
N ALA A 51 13.68 1.38 -0.57
CA ALA A 51 14.88 1.77 -1.30
C ALA A 51 16.21 1.13 -0.81
N LEU A 52 16.20 0.47 0.35
CA LEU A 52 17.35 -0.23 0.93
C LEU A 52 17.27 -1.75 0.68
N GLY A 53 16.28 -2.23 -0.08
CA GLY A 53 16.05 -3.65 -0.35
C GLY A 53 15.45 -4.42 0.82
N GLN A 54 14.95 -3.72 1.86
CA GLN A 54 14.30 -4.39 3.00
C GLN A 54 12.86 -4.70 2.63
N GLN A 55 12.45 -5.94 2.86
CA GLN A 55 11.11 -6.44 2.57
C GLN A 55 10.28 -6.60 3.84
N VAL A 56 9.01 -6.25 3.75
CA VAL A 56 7.96 -6.58 4.73
C VAL A 56 6.81 -7.25 4.00
N VAL A 57 6.24 -8.29 4.61
CA VAL A 57 5.07 -8.99 4.08
C VAL A 57 3.89 -8.79 5.05
N LEU A 58 2.73 -8.46 4.48
CA LEU A 58 1.46 -8.48 5.18
C LEU A 58 0.54 -9.47 4.48
N THR A 59 -0.11 -10.32 5.28
CA THR A 59 -1.10 -11.28 4.81
C THR A 59 -2.36 -11.09 5.64
N ASP A 60 -3.50 -11.07 4.96
CA ASP A 60 -4.80 -11.07 5.63
C ASP A 60 -5.82 -11.91 4.84
N GLN A 61 -6.83 -12.40 5.55
CA GLN A 61 -8.01 -13.01 4.94
C GLN A 61 -9.05 -11.93 4.63
N ILE A 62 -9.72 -12.08 3.50
CA ILE A 62 -10.86 -11.24 3.10
C ILE A 62 -12.03 -12.13 2.69
N PHE A 63 -13.25 -11.61 2.76
CA PHE A 63 -14.46 -12.31 2.32
C PHE A 63 -15.35 -11.35 1.53
N PRO A 64 -14.93 -10.97 0.31
CA PRO A 64 -15.63 -9.96 -0.49
C PRO A 64 -16.96 -10.49 -1.05
N ASP A 65 -17.90 -9.58 -1.29
CA ASP A 65 -19.05 -9.89 -2.14
C ASP A 65 -18.57 -10.28 -3.56
N PRO A 66 -19.17 -11.28 -4.23
CA PRO A 66 -18.75 -11.70 -5.57
C PRO A 66 -18.75 -10.58 -6.63
N SER A 67 -19.52 -9.51 -6.43
CA SER A 67 -19.53 -8.33 -7.31
C SER A 67 -18.36 -7.36 -7.05
N SER A 68 -17.64 -7.49 -5.93
CA SER A 68 -16.51 -6.65 -5.54
C SER A 68 -15.24 -6.99 -6.35
N THR A 69 -15.23 -6.61 -7.63
CA THR A 69 -14.17 -6.96 -8.60
C THR A 69 -13.28 -5.78 -9.01
N GLY A 70 -13.58 -4.57 -8.52
CA GLY A 70 -12.86 -3.35 -8.87
C GLY A 70 -11.55 -3.18 -8.08
N VAL A 71 -10.66 -2.35 -8.63
CA VAL A 71 -9.43 -1.90 -7.98
C VAL A 71 -9.26 -0.41 -8.26
N ASP A 72 -9.07 0.37 -7.21
CA ASP A 72 -8.85 1.82 -7.30
C ASP A 72 -7.48 2.21 -6.73
N VAL A 73 -6.89 3.27 -7.29
CA VAL A 73 -5.71 3.94 -6.75
C VAL A 73 -6.15 5.28 -6.19
N PHE A 74 -5.88 5.50 -4.91
CA PHE A 74 -6.23 6.74 -4.23
C PHE A 74 -5.05 7.28 -3.42
N ALA A 75 -5.12 8.57 -3.10
CA ALA A 75 -4.19 9.24 -2.21
C ALA A 75 -4.99 10.10 -1.24
N ASP A 76 -4.81 9.85 0.06
CA ASP A 76 -5.44 10.65 1.11
C ASP A 76 -4.51 11.75 1.58
N ASN A 77 -5.08 12.91 1.93
CA ASN A 77 -4.35 14.05 2.51
C ASN A 77 -3.18 14.56 1.65
N GLY A 78 -3.28 14.47 0.33
CA GLY A 78 -2.27 15.00 -0.58
C GLY A 78 -2.29 14.36 -1.96
N THR A 79 -1.17 14.45 -2.67
CA THR A 79 -1.00 13.87 -4.00
C THR A 79 0.14 12.85 -3.97
N ALA A 80 -0.16 11.63 -4.42
CA ALA A 80 0.86 10.62 -4.69
C ALA A 80 1.13 10.54 -6.20
N ILE A 81 2.38 10.26 -6.56
CA ILE A 81 2.75 9.98 -7.96
C ILE A 81 2.96 8.48 -8.10
N LEU A 82 2.06 7.83 -8.82
CA LEU A 82 2.22 6.43 -9.22
C LEU A 82 3.13 6.36 -10.44
N THR A 83 4.34 5.85 -10.26
CA THR A 83 5.34 5.77 -11.33
C THR A 83 5.09 4.62 -12.30
N ARG A 84 4.53 3.50 -11.81
CA ARG A 84 4.20 2.31 -12.60
C ARG A 84 3.12 1.50 -11.91
N LEU A 85 2.17 0.99 -12.70
CA LEU A 85 1.20 -0.03 -12.30
C LEU A 85 1.16 -1.11 -13.37
N GLN A 86 1.17 -2.36 -12.93
CA GLN A 86 0.94 -3.52 -13.79
C GLN A 86 0.03 -4.48 -13.05
N ALA A 87 -0.95 -5.04 -13.75
CA ALA A 87 -1.91 -5.97 -13.20
C ALA A 87 -2.13 -7.13 -14.18
N TRP A 88 -2.32 -8.33 -13.64
CA TRP A 88 -2.55 -9.55 -14.40
C TRP A 88 -3.61 -10.39 -13.71
N GLN A 89 -4.54 -10.93 -14.49
CA GLN A 89 -5.47 -11.94 -14.00
C GLN A 89 -4.76 -13.30 -13.92
N ARG A 90 -4.94 -14.00 -12.81
CA ARG A 90 -4.38 -15.35 -12.61
C ARG A 90 -5.41 -16.40 -13.01
N ALA A 91 -4.93 -17.47 -13.65
CA ALA A 91 -5.74 -18.66 -13.88
C ALA A 91 -5.84 -19.49 -12.60
N SER A 92 -6.96 -20.20 -12.43
CA SER A 92 -7.08 -21.23 -11.38
C SER A 92 -6.05 -22.33 -11.59
N ILE A 93 -5.47 -22.80 -10.48
CA ILE A 93 -4.54 -23.94 -10.45
C ILE A 93 -5.25 -25.29 -10.40
N TRP A 94 -6.57 -25.31 -10.18
CA TRP A 94 -7.38 -26.52 -9.99
C TRP A 94 -8.02 -27.04 -11.29
N LYS A 95 -7.31 -26.92 -12.40
CA LYS A 95 -7.77 -27.46 -13.70
C LYS A 95 -7.49 -28.96 -13.80
#